data_AF-W9SE53-F1
#
_entry.id   AF-W9SE53-F1
#
_cell.length_a   1.000
_cell.length_b   1.000
_cell.length_c   1.000
_cell.angle_alpha   90.00
_cell.angle_beta   90.00
_cell.angle_gamma   90.00
#
_symmetry.space_group_name_H-M   'P 1'
#
loop_
_entity.id
_entity.type
_entity.pdbx_description
1 polymer ?
#
loop_
_entity_poly.entity_id
_entity_poly.type
_entity_poly.pdbx_seq_one_letter_code
_entity_poly.pdbx_strand_id
1 'polypeptide(L)'
;MSEEVLQSKTKRHANFRLRYVSSFATELLEIQADEPTFHVLFIPGNPGVVTFYIDFMESLFELLGGLVGHISHTKQNWEHGMLFSLQEQIDHKVEFIKQEFPNNEVPIILYHTMRNILFLVHTEFEKLAEMPDWEFMRDKKEKIAFLFGSDDHWGPLQFYEEISRQVPGIALSIERKGQGHYFCCFEDCSYWVAHHVATLINNQISRSRSSSL
;
A
#
# COMPACT_ATOMS: atom_id res chain seq x y z
N MET A 1 -7.77 0.88 45.00
CA MET A 1 -8.39 0.47 43.72
C MET A 1 -7.76 1.34 42.66
N SER A 2 -6.91 0.72 41.85
CA SER A 2 -5.97 1.34 40.91
C SER A 2 -6.71 1.92 39.72
N GLU A 3 -6.60 3.24 39.55
CA GLU A 3 -6.78 3.91 38.27
C GLU A 3 -5.65 3.43 37.34
N GLU A 4 -5.99 2.58 36.37
CA GLU A 4 -5.10 2.28 35.27
C GLU A 4 -4.86 3.57 34.49
N VAL A 5 -3.61 4.02 34.57
CA VAL A 5 -3.03 5.07 33.75
C VAL A 5 -3.24 4.67 32.28
N LEU A 6 -4.26 5.26 31.65
CA LEU A 6 -4.29 5.46 30.20
C LEU A 6 -3.04 6.26 29.84
N GLN A 7 -1.94 5.55 29.58
CA GLN A 7 -0.82 6.14 28.86
C GLN A 7 -1.38 6.58 27.51
N SER A 8 -1.65 7.87 27.39
CA SER A 8 -1.83 8.55 26.11
C SER A 8 -0.55 8.27 25.33
N LYS A 9 -0.56 7.23 24.48
CA LYS A 9 0.47 7.07 23.46
C LYS A 9 0.40 8.35 22.63
N THR A 10 1.44 9.17 22.69
CA THR A 10 1.52 10.37 21.86
C THR A 10 1.31 9.94 20.41
N LYS A 11 0.25 10.44 19.78
CA LYS A 11 -0.05 10.17 18.37
C LYS A 11 1.18 10.57 17.55
N ARG A 12 1.79 9.61 16.86
CA ARG A 12 2.93 9.88 15.97
C ARG A 12 2.40 10.31 14.62
N HIS A 13 2.87 11.45 14.16
CA HIS A 13 2.48 12.00 12.88
C HIS A 13 3.42 11.58 11.77
N ALA A 14 2.88 11.52 10.57
CA ALA A 14 3.66 11.27 9.37
C ALA A 14 4.55 12.48 9.04
N ASN A 15 5.80 12.20 8.69
CA ASN A 15 6.79 13.18 8.30
C ASN A 15 6.99 13.16 6.78
N PHE A 16 7.34 14.33 6.24
CA PHE A 16 7.69 14.48 4.84
C PHE A 16 9.18 14.53 4.67
N ARG A 17 9.70 13.75 3.72
CA ARG A 17 11.10 13.78 3.30
C ARG A 17 11.19 13.88 1.79
N LEU A 18 12.12 14.68 1.29
CA LEU A 18 12.41 14.74 -0.15
C LEU A 18 13.66 13.91 -0.46
N ARG A 19 13.60 13.10 -1.52
CA ARG A 19 14.72 12.33 -2.05
C ARG A 19 14.84 12.49 -3.55
N TYR A 20 16.05 12.28 -4.06
CA TYR A 20 16.28 12.18 -5.49
C TYR A 20 16.49 10.71 -5.83
N VAL A 21 15.62 10.16 -6.67
CA VAL A 21 15.71 8.79 -7.18
C VAL A 21 15.86 8.91 -8.69
N SER A 22 16.94 8.36 -9.25
CA SER A 22 17.24 8.50 -10.68
C SER A 22 17.20 9.95 -11.19
N SER A 23 17.66 10.90 -10.36
CA SER A 23 17.63 12.36 -10.60
C SER A 23 16.25 13.03 -10.49
N PHE A 24 15.19 12.30 -10.17
CA PHE A 24 13.84 12.83 -10.00
C PHE A 24 13.52 13.11 -8.54
N ALA A 25 12.94 14.28 -8.28
CA ALA A 25 12.48 14.66 -6.95
C ALA A 25 11.28 13.79 -6.55
N THR A 26 11.44 13.07 -5.45
CA THR A 26 10.48 12.10 -4.91
C THR A 26 10.13 12.49 -3.49
N GLU A 27 8.88 12.86 -3.27
CA GLU A 27 8.35 13.11 -1.93
C GLU A 27 8.01 11.79 -1.26
N LEU A 28 8.43 11.68 0.00
CA LEU A 28 8.24 10.54 0.87
C LEU A 28 7.36 10.92 2.04
N LEU A 29 6.33 10.12 2.29
CA LEU A 29 5.59 10.12 3.55
C LEU A 29 6.08 8.97 4.42
N GLU A 30 6.59 9.28 5.62
CA GLU A 30 7.16 8.29 6.52
C GLU A 30 6.78 8.49 7.98
N ILE A 31 6.57 7.38 8.70
CA ILE A 31 6.47 7.35 10.16
C ILE A 31 7.47 6.32 10.63
N GLN A 32 8.32 6.65 11.60
CA GLN A 32 9.34 5.74 12.11
C GLN A 32 8.97 5.27 13.53
N ALA A 33 9.10 3.97 13.76
CA ALA A 33 9.12 3.38 15.09
C ALA A 33 10.55 3.43 15.66
N ASP A 34 10.68 3.48 16.99
CA ASP A 34 11.99 3.53 17.65
C ASP A 34 12.76 2.21 17.46
N GLU A 35 12.03 1.09 17.51
CA GLU A 35 12.55 -0.27 17.33
C GLU A 35 11.66 -1.05 16.35
N PRO A 36 11.82 -0.83 15.03
CA PRO A 36 10.97 -1.47 14.03
C PRO A 36 11.28 -2.97 13.93
N THR A 37 10.22 -3.80 13.84
CA THR A 37 10.35 -5.25 13.66
C THR A 37 10.11 -5.70 12.22
N PHE A 38 9.52 -4.83 11.39
CA PHE A 38 9.31 -4.99 9.96
C PHE A 38 9.04 -3.62 9.31
N HIS A 39 9.21 -3.54 7.99
CA HIS A 39 8.83 -2.36 7.20
C HIS A 39 7.52 -2.59 6.45
N VAL A 40 6.70 -1.56 6.25
CA VAL A 40 5.60 -1.62 5.28
C VAL A 40 5.87 -0.61 4.19
N LEU A 41 6.13 -1.08 2.98
CA LEU A 41 6.24 -0.22 1.82
C LEU A 41 4.86 -0.03 1.20
N PHE A 42 4.40 1.22 1.13
CA PHE A 42 3.15 1.59 0.49
C PHE A 42 3.43 2.24 -0.86
N ILE A 43 2.98 1.62 -1.95
CA ILE A 43 3.06 2.27 -3.26
C ILE A 43 1.67 2.76 -3.64
N PRO A 44 1.48 4.09 -3.77
CA PRO A 44 0.19 4.66 -4.10
C PRO A 44 -0.15 4.39 -5.57
N GLY A 45 -1.44 4.47 -5.88
CA GLY A 45 -1.91 4.56 -7.26
C GLY A 45 -1.66 5.95 -7.85
N ASN A 46 -2.16 6.20 -9.06
CA ASN A 46 -2.13 7.53 -9.68
C ASN A 46 -3.45 8.28 -9.38
N PRO A 47 -3.42 9.59 -9.03
CA PRO A 47 -2.23 10.39 -8.75
C PRO A 47 -1.55 9.97 -7.43
N GLY A 48 -0.22 9.85 -7.46
CA GLY A 48 0.57 9.41 -6.30
C GLY A 48 0.81 10.50 -5.24
N VAL A 49 -0.17 11.38 -5.02
CA VAL A 49 -0.02 12.51 -4.11
C VAL A 49 0.02 12.02 -2.67
N VAL A 50 1.21 12.09 -2.06
CA VAL A 50 1.48 11.58 -0.71
C VAL A 50 0.53 12.13 0.37
N THR A 51 0.05 13.37 0.23
CA THR A 51 -0.85 13.98 1.23
C THR A 51 -2.22 13.32 1.31
N PHE A 52 -2.64 12.56 0.30
CA PHE A 52 -3.90 11.80 0.38
C PHE A 52 -3.82 10.65 1.39
N TYR A 53 -2.63 10.16 1.70
CA TYR A 53 -2.47 8.90 2.44
C TYR A 53 -2.08 9.11 3.91
N ILE A 54 -2.12 10.34 4.42
CA ILE A 54 -1.74 10.68 5.81
C ILE A 54 -2.59 9.89 6.80
N ASP A 55 -3.92 10.02 6.73
CA ASP A 55 -4.83 9.37 7.66
C ASP A 55 -4.68 7.84 7.64
N PHE A 56 -4.48 7.27 6.45
CA PHE A 56 -4.26 5.84 6.28
C PHE A 56 -2.95 5.40 6.93
N MET A 57 -1.85 6.12 6.70
CA MET A 57 -0.55 5.79 7.26
C MET A 57 -0.50 5.93 8.78
N GLU A 58 -1.07 7.01 9.31
CA GLU A 58 -1.14 7.22 10.76
C GLU A 58 -2.00 6.14 11.43
N SER A 59 -3.16 5.83 10.86
CA SER A 59 -4.02 4.75 11.35
C SER A 59 -3.30 3.39 11.32
N LEU A 60 -2.59 3.09 10.23
CA LEU A 60 -1.86 1.83 10.09
C LEU A 60 -0.70 1.75 11.10
N PHE A 61 0.01 2.85 11.32
CA PHE A 61 1.07 2.93 12.32
C PHE A 61 0.53 2.67 13.73
N GLU A 62 -0.58 3.31 14.10
CA GLU A 62 -1.21 3.13 15.41
C GLU A 62 -1.63 1.68 15.67
N LEU A 63 -2.13 0.99 14.63
CA LEU A 63 -2.59 -0.40 14.71
C LEU A 63 -1.43 -1.42 14.78
N LEU A 64 -0.27 -1.11 14.21
CA LEU A 64 0.86 -2.05 14.10
C LEU A 64 2.03 -1.74 15.05
N GLY A 65 2.20 -0.49 15.48
CA GLY A 65 3.18 -0.05 16.48
C GLY A 65 4.67 -0.14 16.12
N GLY A 66 5.05 -0.74 14.99
CA GLY A 66 6.46 -1.03 14.62
C GLY A 66 6.84 -0.66 13.18
N LEU A 67 6.16 0.33 12.59
CA LEU A 67 6.08 0.55 11.16
C LEU A 67 7.10 1.60 10.68
N VAL A 68 7.76 1.33 9.53
CA VAL A 68 8.21 2.40 8.62
C VAL A 68 7.37 2.32 7.37
N GLY A 69 6.44 3.27 7.22
CA GLY A 69 5.69 3.48 5.99
C GLY A 69 6.51 4.32 5.03
N HIS A 70 6.58 3.98 3.75
CA HIS A 70 7.09 4.90 2.73
C HIS A 70 6.06 4.99 1.62
N ILE A 71 5.76 6.22 1.18
CA ILE A 71 4.95 6.52 -0.01
C ILE A 71 5.81 7.38 -0.89
N SER A 72 6.08 6.96 -2.13
CA SER A 72 6.87 7.73 -3.09
C SER A 72 5.96 8.18 -4.21
N HIS A 73 5.68 9.48 -4.39
CA HIS A 73 5.31 10.10 -5.68
C HIS A 73 5.11 11.62 -5.53
N THR A 74 5.38 12.35 -6.61
CA THR A 74 5.65 13.80 -6.65
C THR A 74 4.35 14.65 -6.66
N LYS A 75 4.14 15.52 -5.68
CA LYS A 75 3.01 16.48 -5.59
C LYS A 75 3.19 17.68 -6.52
N GLN A 76 4.42 18.05 -6.82
CA GLN A 76 4.75 19.27 -7.55
C GLN A 76 5.20 18.97 -8.97
N ASN A 77 4.83 19.86 -9.89
CA ASN A 77 5.26 19.84 -11.28
C ASN A 77 6.75 20.23 -11.42
N TRP A 78 7.63 19.65 -10.60
CA TRP A 78 9.08 19.85 -10.65
C TRP A 78 9.63 19.49 -12.03
N GLU A 79 8.99 18.52 -12.68
CA GLU A 79 9.33 18.02 -14.00
C GLU A 79 8.60 18.75 -15.14
N HIS A 80 7.99 19.92 -14.88
CA HIS A 80 7.45 20.81 -15.92
C HIS A 80 6.51 20.16 -16.96
N GLY A 81 5.71 19.17 -16.55
CA GLY A 81 4.76 18.46 -17.40
C GLY A 81 5.33 17.24 -18.12
N MET A 82 6.52 16.76 -17.73
CA MET A 82 7.04 15.49 -18.24
C MET A 82 6.09 14.33 -17.94
N LEU A 83 5.95 13.45 -18.92
CA LEU A 83 5.11 12.27 -18.86
C LEU A 83 5.98 11.03 -18.76
N PHE A 84 5.63 10.13 -17.86
CA PHE A 84 6.35 8.87 -17.64
C PHE A 84 5.50 7.69 -18.08
N SER A 85 6.08 6.78 -18.86
CA SER A 85 5.52 5.49 -19.18
C SER A 85 5.36 4.62 -17.93
N LEU A 86 4.53 3.57 -18.02
CA LEU A 86 4.38 2.61 -16.93
C LEU A 86 5.71 1.94 -16.57
N GLN A 87 6.55 1.64 -17.57
CA GLN A 87 7.84 1.00 -17.32
C GLN A 87 8.77 1.92 -16.54
N GLU A 88 8.85 3.21 -16.90
CA GLU A 88 9.65 4.19 -16.16
C GLU A 88 9.15 4.35 -14.72
N GLN A 89 7.83 4.32 -14.49
CA GLN A 89 7.27 4.34 -13.14
C GLN A 89 7.64 3.08 -12.34
N ILE A 90 7.67 1.91 -12.97
CA ILE A 90 8.12 0.65 -12.33
C ILE A 90 9.61 0.74 -12.00
N ASP A 91 10.45 1.14 -12.96
CA ASP A 91 11.90 1.22 -12.79
C ASP A 91 12.27 2.22 -11.69
N HIS A 92 11.58 3.36 -11.65
CA HIS A 92 11.74 4.36 -10.59
C HIS A 92 11.39 3.81 -9.20
N LYS A 93 10.31 3.03 -9.07
CA LYS A 93 9.94 2.35 -7.80
C LYS A 93 10.96 1.28 -7.40
N VAL A 94 11.46 0.51 -8.36
CA VAL A 94 12.50 -0.49 -8.12
C VAL A 94 13.79 0.17 -7.64
N GLU A 95 14.20 1.27 -8.26
CA GLU A 95 15.40 2.00 -7.86
C GLU A 95 15.23 2.65 -6.49
N PHE A 96 14.07 3.23 -6.20
CA PHE A 96 13.73 3.71 -4.86
C PHE A 96 13.89 2.61 -3.80
N ILE A 97 13.35 1.41 -4.06
CA ILE A 97 13.48 0.27 -3.14
C ILE A 97 14.95 -0.07 -2.94
N LYS A 98 15.75 -0.19 -4.01
CA LYS A 98 17.18 -0.51 -3.87
C LYS A 98 17.95 0.53 -3.06
N GLN A 99 17.60 1.81 -3.21
CA GLN A 99 18.29 2.91 -2.52
C GLN A 99 17.93 3.02 -1.04
N GLU A 100 16.65 2.90 -0.69
CA GLU A 100 16.20 3.04 0.71
C GLU A 100 16.32 1.74 1.52
N PHE A 101 16.40 0.61 0.84
CA PHE A 101 16.41 -0.73 1.43
C PHE A 101 17.59 -1.60 0.94
N PRO A 102 18.86 -1.13 1.04
CA PRO A 102 20.00 -1.82 0.44
C PRO A 102 20.41 -3.11 1.15
N ASN A 103 20.20 -3.22 2.47
CA ASN A 103 20.73 -4.29 3.33
C ASN A 103 19.67 -5.04 4.15
N ASN A 104 18.39 -4.96 3.77
CA ASN A 104 17.20 -5.43 4.51
C ASN A 104 17.43 -6.52 5.58
N GLU A 105 17.73 -6.08 6.80
CA GLU A 105 17.86 -6.95 7.97
C GLU A 105 16.48 -7.31 8.56
N VAL A 106 15.44 -6.55 8.20
CA VAL A 106 14.05 -6.77 8.64
C VAL A 106 13.11 -7.05 7.46
N PRO A 107 12.04 -7.84 7.66
CA PRO A 107 11.08 -8.15 6.60
C PRO A 107 10.39 -6.90 6.04
N ILE A 108 10.23 -6.83 4.72
CA ILE A 108 9.41 -5.81 4.04
C ILE A 108 8.07 -6.42 3.67
N ILE A 109 6.99 -5.79 4.15
CA ILE A 109 5.63 -6.07 3.75
C ILE A 109 5.22 -5.03 2.71
N LEU A 110 4.75 -5.51 1.58
CA LEU A 110 4.40 -4.67 0.45
C LEU A 110 2.88 -4.48 0.43
N TYR A 111 2.41 -3.25 0.62
CA TYR A 111 1.03 -2.89 0.35
C TYR A 111 0.96 -2.02 -0.89
N HIS A 112 0.14 -2.42 -1.84
CA HIS A 112 -0.06 -1.70 -3.08
C HIS A 112 -1.53 -1.44 -3.29
N THR A 113 -1.87 -0.19 -3.56
CA THR A 113 -3.14 0.09 -4.21
C THR A 113 -2.98 -0.36 -5.66
N MET A 114 -3.31 -1.62 -5.94
CA MET A 114 -3.24 -2.17 -7.29
C MET A 114 -4.34 -1.56 -8.17
N ARG A 115 -4.07 -0.37 -8.72
CA ARG A 115 -4.26 0.03 -10.13
C ARG A 115 -3.83 1.49 -10.29
N ASN A 116 -2.82 1.73 -11.13
CA ASN A 116 -2.43 3.05 -11.63
C ASN A 116 -3.54 3.53 -12.56
N ILE A 117 -4.18 4.65 -12.26
CA ILE A 117 -5.35 5.07 -13.01
C ILE A 117 -5.24 6.54 -13.35
N LEU A 118 -5.35 6.83 -14.65
CA LEU A 118 -5.44 8.15 -15.30
C LEU A 118 -4.15 8.91 -15.62
N PHE A 119 -3.14 8.25 -16.19
CA PHE A 119 -2.36 8.90 -17.26
C PHE A 119 -2.05 8.01 -18.48
N LEU A 120 -2.45 6.74 -18.49
CA LEU A 120 -2.11 5.83 -19.60
C LEU A 120 -3.33 5.19 -20.26
N VAL A 121 -4.29 6.03 -20.69
CA VAL A 121 -5.40 5.61 -21.57
C VAL A 121 -4.91 5.02 -22.91
N HIS A 122 -3.62 5.12 -23.25
CA HIS A 122 -3.08 4.53 -24.48
C HIS A 122 -2.25 3.25 -24.28
N THR A 123 -1.34 3.20 -23.29
CA THR A 123 -0.43 2.05 -23.09
C THR A 123 -0.91 1.04 -22.05
N GLU A 124 -1.82 1.39 -21.15
CA GLU A 124 -2.36 0.43 -20.16
C GLU A 124 -3.51 -0.40 -20.71
N PHE A 125 -4.23 0.00 -21.77
CA PHE A 125 -5.24 -0.90 -22.36
C PHE A 125 -4.62 -2.20 -22.87
N GLU A 126 -3.42 -2.15 -23.44
CA GLU A 126 -2.71 -3.34 -23.91
C GLU A 126 -2.27 -4.23 -22.74
N LYS A 127 -1.68 -3.66 -21.70
CA LYS A 127 -1.27 -4.41 -20.49
C LYS A 127 -2.45 -4.89 -19.62
N LEU A 128 -3.56 -4.17 -19.61
CA LEU A 128 -4.80 -4.61 -18.95
C LEU A 128 -5.53 -5.69 -19.73
N ALA A 129 -5.25 -5.80 -21.04
CA ALA A 129 -5.72 -6.90 -21.87
C ALA A 129 -4.84 -8.15 -21.74
N GLU A 130 -3.63 -8.03 -21.19
CA GLU A 130 -2.82 -9.19 -20.82
C GLU A 130 -3.49 -9.95 -19.68
N MET A 131 -3.51 -11.28 -19.80
CA MET A 131 -4.04 -12.12 -18.73
C MET A 131 -3.17 -11.99 -17.48
N PRO A 132 -3.76 -11.82 -16.28
CA PRO A 132 -3.02 -11.90 -15.04
C PRO A 132 -2.27 -13.24 -14.94
N ASP A 133 -1.09 -13.21 -14.33
CA ASP A 133 -0.32 -14.43 -14.05
C ASP A 133 -0.99 -15.23 -12.92
N TRP A 134 -1.99 -16.03 -13.29
CA TRP A 134 -2.77 -16.83 -12.36
C TRP A 134 -1.94 -17.90 -11.65
N GLU A 135 -0.88 -18.39 -12.29
CA GLU A 135 0.01 -19.39 -11.70
C GLU A 135 0.80 -18.77 -10.56
N PHE A 136 1.41 -17.61 -10.80
CA PHE A 136 2.05 -16.82 -9.76
C PHE A 136 1.09 -16.49 -8.62
N MET A 137 -0.13 -16.02 -8.93
CA MET A 137 -1.11 -15.68 -7.90
C MET A 137 -1.52 -16.90 -7.06
N ARG A 138 -1.67 -18.09 -7.67
CA ARG A 138 -1.95 -19.33 -6.93
C ARG A 138 -0.79 -19.74 -6.04
N ASP A 139 0.44 -19.67 -6.53
CA ASP A 139 1.65 -19.99 -5.76
C ASP A 139 1.85 -19.02 -4.58
N LYS A 140 1.51 -17.74 -4.76
CA LYS A 140 1.70 -16.69 -3.75
C LYS A 140 0.44 -16.30 -2.99
N LYS A 141 -0.67 -17.02 -3.11
CA LYS A 141 -1.98 -16.61 -2.57
C LYS A 141 -2.02 -16.34 -1.06
N GLU A 142 -1.13 -16.95 -0.28
CA GLU A 142 -1.04 -16.71 1.17
C GLU A 142 -0.34 -15.37 1.51
N LYS A 143 0.39 -14.82 0.54
CA LYS A 143 1.13 -13.55 0.63
C LYS A 143 0.39 -12.39 -0.08
N ILE A 144 -0.67 -12.68 -0.83
CA ILE A 144 -1.42 -11.70 -1.61
C ILE A 144 -2.83 -11.57 -1.02
N ALA A 145 -3.29 -10.34 -0.87
CA ALA A 145 -4.67 -10.02 -0.53
C ALA A 145 -5.17 -8.90 -1.45
N PHE A 146 -6.44 -8.97 -1.83
CA PHE A 146 -7.11 -7.90 -2.57
C PHE A 146 -8.25 -7.31 -1.78
N LEU A 147 -8.37 -5.99 -1.88
CA LEU A 147 -9.39 -5.20 -1.24
C LEU A 147 -10.10 -4.35 -2.29
N PHE A 148 -11.43 -4.46 -2.33
CA PHE A 148 -12.28 -3.79 -3.32
C PHE A 148 -13.28 -2.87 -2.63
N GLY A 149 -13.63 -1.75 -3.27
CA GLY A 149 -14.77 -0.92 -2.90
C GLY A 149 -16.03 -1.38 -3.63
N SER A 150 -17.19 -1.40 -2.96
CA SER A 150 -18.44 -1.81 -3.58
C SER A 150 -18.94 -0.87 -4.68
N ASP A 151 -18.51 0.40 -4.65
CA ASP A 151 -18.86 1.44 -5.64
C ASP A 151 -17.62 1.95 -6.41
N ASP A 152 -16.57 1.14 -6.47
CA ASP A 152 -15.35 1.47 -7.19
C ASP A 152 -15.46 1.12 -8.68
N HIS A 153 -15.75 2.13 -9.51
CA HIS A 153 -15.82 1.98 -10.97
C HIS A 153 -14.45 1.69 -11.60
N TRP A 154 -13.37 2.02 -10.91
CA TRP A 154 -11.99 1.83 -11.35
C TRP A 154 -11.44 0.45 -10.99
N GLY A 155 -11.96 -0.14 -9.92
CA GLY A 155 -11.74 -1.52 -9.47
C GLY A 155 -13.05 -2.32 -9.43
N PRO A 156 -13.69 -2.59 -10.59
CA PRO A 156 -15.02 -3.16 -10.62
C PRO A 156 -15.05 -4.59 -10.06
N LEU A 157 -16.15 -4.96 -9.38
CA LEU A 157 -16.28 -6.24 -8.66
C LEU A 157 -16.20 -7.48 -9.57
N GLN A 158 -16.29 -7.33 -10.88
CA GLN A 158 -16.03 -8.38 -11.86
C GLN A 158 -14.61 -8.95 -11.69
N PHE A 159 -13.62 -8.12 -11.35
CA PHE A 159 -12.26 -8.61 -11.05
C PHE A 159 -12.23 -9.40 -9.74
N TYR A 160 -13.00 -8.99 -8.72
CA TYR A 160 -13.14 -9.76 -7.49
C TYR A 160 -13.69 -11.15 -7.79
N GLU A 161 -14.76 -11.24 -8.59
CA GLU A 161 -15.37 -12.51 -8.98
C GLU A 161 -14.42 -13.39 -9.79
N GLU A 162 -13.69 -12.79 -10.74
CA GLU A 162 -12.71 -13.50 -11.55
C GLU A 162 -11.57 -14.06 -10.70
N ILE A 163 -10.95 -13.23 -9.84
CA ILE A 163 -9.86 -13.67 -8.95
C ILE A 163 -10.34 -14.78 -8.01
N SER A 164 -11.54 -14.64 -7.45
CA SER A 164 -12.15 -15.66 -6.58
C SER A 164 -12.28 -17.02 -7.28
N ARG A 165 -12.66 -17.00 -8.56
CA ARG A 165 -12.77 -18.22 -9.39
C ARG A 165 -11.41 -18.80 -9.79
N GLN A 166 -10.46 -17.95 -10.19
CA GLN A 166 -9.16 -18.37 -10.73
C GLN A 166 -8.14 -18.78 -9.65
N VAL A 167 -8.29 -18.22 -8.45
CA VAL A 167 -7.36 -18.42 -7.32
C VAL A 167 -8.13 -18.73 -6.03
N PRO A 168 -8.73 -19.93 -5.91
CA PRO A 168 -9.47 -20.30 -4.70
C PRO A 168 -8.63 -20.21 -3.42
N GLY A 169 -9.18 -19.52 -2.42
CA GLY A 169 -8.58 -19.33 -1.10
C GLY A 169 -7.62 -18.14 -0.99
N ILE A 170 -7.47 -17.31 -2.03
CA ILE A 170 -6.80 -16.01 -1.91
C ILE A 170 -7.63 -15.08 -1.02
N ALA A 171 -6.96 -14.23 -0.23
CA ALA A 171 -7.65 -13.28 0.65
C ALA A 171 -8.33 -12.18 -0.19
N LEU A 172 -9.66 -12.11 -0.11
CA LEU A 172 -10.49 -11.15 -0.85
C LEU A 172 -11.48 -10.47 0.08
N SER A 173 -11.53 -9.14 0.02
CA SER A 173 -12.38 -8.32 0.89
C SER A 173 -13.07 -7.20 0.12
N ILE A 174 -14.29 -6.85 0.54
CA ILE A 174 -15.10 -5.79 -0.05
C ILE A 174 -15.49 -4.78 1.04
N GLU A 175 -15.15 -3.52 0.84
CA GLU A 175 -15.70 -2.36 1.56
C GLU A 175 -17.13 -2.10 1.04
N ARG A 176 -18.11 -2.02 1.95
CA ARG A 176 -19.55 -1.95 1.58
C ARG A 176 -20.24 -0.66 2.02
N LYS A 177 -19.53 0.29 2.63
CA LYS A 177 -20.09 1.58 3.06
C LYS A 177 -20.24 2.56 1.90
N GLY A 178 -20.10 2.11 0.65
CA GLY A 178 -20.45 2.88 -0.54
C GLY A 178 -19.42 3.93 -0.88
N GLN A 179 -18.15 3.67 -0.60
CA GLN A 179 -17.08 4.58 -1.00
C GLN A 179 -16.44 4.10 -2.31
N GLY A 180 -16.26 5.05 -3.23
CA GLY A 180 -15.58 4.83 -4.50
C GLY A 180 -14.07 4.66 -4.33
N HIS A 181 -13.35 4.72 -5.45
CA HIS A 181 -11.89 4.51 -5.58
C HIS A 181 -10.97 5.23 -4.57
N TYR A 182 -11.45 6.31 -3.96
CA TYR A 182 -10.67 7.29 -3.21
C TYR A 182 -10.74 7.08 -1.69
N PHE A 183 -10.51 5.85 -1.22
CA PHE A 183 -10.56 5.49 0.20
C PHE A 183 -9.70 6.39 1.10
N CYS A 184 -8.59 6.88 0.56
CA CYS A 184 -7.60 7.70 1.27
C CYS A 184 -8.10 9.13 1.55
N CYS A 185 -9.15 9.59 0.86
CA CYS A 185 -9.67 10.95 1.02
C CYS A 185 -10.59 11.14 2.24
N PHE A 186 -10.91 10.08 2.99
CA PHE A 186 -11.74 10.18 4.19
C PHE A 186 -11.15 9.36 5.33
N GLU A 187 -11.09 9.95 6.52
CA GLU A 187 -10.51 9.35 7.73
C GLU A 187 -11.13 7.97 8.05
N ASP A 188 -12.46 7.84 8.03
CA ASP A 188 -13.15 6.58 8.33
C ASP A 188 -12.76 5.43 7.38
N CYS A 189 -12.53 5.75 6.10
CA CYS A 189 -12.14 4.73 5.12
C CYS A 189 -10.65 4.43 5.16
N SER A 190 -9.82 5.46 5.33
CA SER A 190 -8.41 5.30 5.65
C SER A 190 -8.21 4.37 6.85
N TYR A 191 -8.96 4.58 7.93
CA TYR A 191 -8.95 3.71 9.10
C TYR A 191 -9.43 2.29 8.78
N TRP A 192 -10.53 2.14 8.03
CA TRP A 192 -11.05 0.82 7.67
C TRP A 192 -10.04 -0.01 6.86
N VAL A 193 -9.41 0.61 5.85
CA VAL A 193 -8.35 -0.03 5.05
C VAL A 193 -7.14 -0.35 5.93
N ALA A 194 -6.70 0.59 6.78
CA ALA A 194 -5.61 0.37 7.71
C ALA A 194 -5.88 -0.81 8.67
N HIS A 195 -7.09 -0.90 9.21
CA HIS A 195 -7.53 -2.01 10.06
C HIS A 195 -7.49 -3.35 9.33
N HIS A 196 -7.94 -3.39 8.06
CA HIS A 196 -7.88 -4.59 7.25
C HIS A 196 -6.45 -5.04 6.99
N VAL A 197 -5.58 -4.11 6.59
CA VAL A 197 -4.16 -4.36 6.35
C VAL A 197 -3.46 -4.83 7.62
N ALA A 198 -3.69 -4.15 8.75
CA ALA A 198 -3.10 -4.53 10.03
C ALA A 198 -3.53 -5.94 10.45
N THR A 199 -4.79 -6.30 10.25
CA THR A 199 -5.30 -7.65 10.54
C THR A 199 -4.61 -8.71 9.69
N LEU A 200 -4.42 -8.46 8.39
CA LEU A 200 -3.73 -9.38 7.49
C LEU A 200 -2.27 -9.58 7.90
N ILE A 201 -1.57 -8.49 8.22
CA ILE A 201 -0.18 -8.51 8.66
C ILE A 201 -0.05 -9.29 9.98
N ASN A 202 -0.88 -8.98 10.97
CA ASN A 202 -0.86 -9.67 12.27
C ASN A 202 -1.13 -11.16 12.11
N ASN A 203 -2.09 -11.55 11.27
CA ASN A 203 -2.38 -12.96 10.98
C ASN A 203 -1.19 -13.68 10.34
N GLN A 204 -0.47 -13.03 9.41
CA GLN A 204 0.74 -13.61 8.81
C GLN A 204 1.87 -13.76 9.84
N ILE A 205 2.09 -12.75 10.69
CA ILE A 205 3.08 -12.81 11.77
C ILE A 205 2.75 -13.92 12.77
N SER A 206 1.48 -14.11 13.13
CA SER A 206 1.06 -15.19 14.02
C SER A 206 1.30 -16.57 13.40
N ARG A 207 0.99 -16.75 12.11
CA ARG A 207 1.19 -18.02 11.39
C ARG A 207 2.68 -18.39 11.26
N SER A 208 3.54 -17.42 10.97
CA SER A 208 4.99 -17.68 10.87
C SER A 208 5.57 -18.15 12.21
N ARG A 209 5.15 -17.54 13.32
CA ARG A 209 5.55 -17.95 14.68
C ARG A 209 5.08 -19.34 15.07
N SER A 210 3.88 -19.75 14.65
CA SER A 210 3.38 -21.10 14.93
C SER A 210 3.99 -22.19 14.05
N SER A 211 4.56 -21.84 12.88
CA SER A 211 5.26 -22.78 12.00
C SER A 211 6.73 -23.02 12.35
N SER A 212 7.29 -22.21 13.25
CA SER A 212 8.67 -22.27 13.73
C SER A 212 8.83 -22.97 15.09
N LEU A 213 7.77 -23.61 15.59
CA LEU A 213 7.72 -24.48 16.77
C LEU A 213 7.44 -25.91 16.32
#